data_AF-A0A8S2XJJ6-F1
#
_entry.id   AF-A0A8S2XJJ6-F1
#
_cell.length_a   1.000
_cell.length_b   1.000
_cell.length_c   1.000
_cell.angle_alpha   90.00
_cell.angle_beta   90.00
_cell.angle_gamma   90.00
#
_symmetry.space_group_name_H-M   'P 1'
#
loop_
_entity.id
_entity.type
_entity.pdbx_description
1 polymer ?
#
loop_
_entity_poly.entity_id
_entity_poly.type
_entity_poly.pdbx_seq_one_letter_code
_entity_poly.pdbx_strand_id
1 'polypeptide(L)' 'MLLVNKTLKELQISGNPIGDSGVNMIVDALKKNTTLESLDIGETKITIE' A
#
# COMPACT_ATOMS: atom_id res chain seq x y z
N MET A 1 11.13 -3.40 -0.31
CA MET A 1 10.30 -2.86 0.79
C MET A 1 9.90 -1.43 0.46
N LEU A 2 8.61 -1.09 0.56
CA LEU A 2 8.10 0.27 0.33
C LEU A 2 8.74 1.29 1.28
N LEU A 3 8.96 0.91 2.54
CA LEU A 3 9.57 1.73 3.59
C LEU A 3 10.90 2.42 3.20
N VAL A 4 11.78 1.69 2.51
CA VAL A 4 13.13 2.18 2.14
C VAL A 4 13.21 2.64 0.69
N ASN A 5 12.13 2.46 -0.08
CA ASN A 5 12.12 2.89 -1.47
C ASN A 5 12.04 4.42 -1.53
N LYS A 6 12.98 5.03 -2.27
CA LYS A 6 13.10 6.49 -2.43
C LYS A 6 12.89 6.97 -3.87
N THR A 7 12.47 6.09 -4.77
CA THR A 7 12.33 6.40 -6.20
C THR A 7 10.93 6.12 -6.74
N LEU A 8 10.21 5.17 -6.13
CA LEU A 8 8.87 4.79 -6.55
C LEU A 8 7.89 5.93 -6.28
N LYS A 9 7.17 6.31 -7.34
CA LYS A 9 6.13 7.34 -7.34
C LYS A 9 4.72 6.76 -7.35
N GLU A 10 4.54 5.60 -7.97
CA GLU A 10 3.23 4.97 -8.14
C GLU A 10 3.31 3.50 -7.75
N LEU A 11 2.32 3.03 -6.99
CA LEU A 11 2.17 1.63 -6.62
C LEU A 11 0.74 1.18 -6.90
N GLN A 12 0.57 0.25 -7.84
CA GLN A 12 -0.71 -0.38 -8.14
C GLN A 12 -0.71 -1.82 -7.63
N ILE A 13 -1.62 -2.10 -6.71
CA ILE A 13 -1.82 -3.44 -6.16
C ILE A 13 -3.30 -3.85 -6.18
N SER A 14 -4.12 -3.13 -6.94
CA SER A 14 -5.54 -3.42 -7.05
C SER A 14 -5.80 -4.84 -7.58
N GLY A 15 -6.88 -5.44 -7.11
CA GLY A 15 -7.26 -6.81 -7.43
C GLY A 15 -6.40 -7.89 -6.74
N ASN A 16 -5.43 -7.52 -5.90
CA ASN A 16 -4.66 -8.48 -5.12
C ASN A 16 -5.30 -8.71 -3.73
N PRO A 17 -5.66 -9.97 -3.38
CA PRO A 17 -6.36 -10.27 -2.14
C PRO A 17 -5.43 -10.27 -0.92
N ILE A 18 -4.88 -9.12 -0.56
CA ILE A 18 -3.93 -8.95 0.55
C ILE A 18 -4.62 -8.82 1.92
N GLY A 19 -5.91 -8.47 1.94
CA GLY A 19 -6.73 -8.33 3.14
C GLY A 19 -6.29 -7.20 4.07
N ASP A 20 -7.00 -7.05 5.20
CA ASP A 20 -6.77 -5.97 6.17
C ASP A 20 -5.35 -5.94 6.72
N SER A 21 -4.78 -7.11 7.01
CA SER A 21 -3.41 -7.22 7.52
C SER A 21 -2.39 -6.68 6.50
N GLY A 22 -2.53 -7.03 5.22
CA GLY A 22 -1.65 -6.54 4.16
C GLY A 22 -1.77 -5.03 3.96
N VAL A 23 -3.00 -4.50 3.98
CA VAL A 23 -3.24 -3.05 3.89
C VAL A 23 -2.65 -2.31 5.08
N ASN A 24 -2.80 -2.83 6.30
CA ASN A 24 -2.19 -2.23 7.50
C ASN A 24 -0.65 -2.17 7.39
N MET A 25 -0.01 -3.21 6.86
CA MET A 25 1.44 -3.19 6.61
C MET A 25 1.84 -2.12 5.59
N ILE A 26 1.03 -1.90 4.55
CA ILE A 26 1.26 -0.85 3.56
C ILE A 26 1.11 0.52 4.22
N VAL A 27 0.04 0.74 4.98
CA VAL A 27 -0.21 1.99 5.71
C VAL A 27 0.97 2.32 6.64
N ASP A 28 1.48 1.35 7.38
CA ASP A 28 2.63 1.55 8.25
C ASP A 28 3.91 1.88 7.48
N ALA A 29 4.11 1.30 6.30
CA ALA A 29 5.22 1.65 5.43
C ALA A 29 5.08 3.06 4.84
N LEU A 30 3.86 3.49 4.50
CA LEU A 30 3.57 4.82 3.95
C LEU A 30 3.84 5.94 4.95
N LYS A 31 3.62 5.73 6.26
CA LYS A 31 3.96 6.71 7.30
C LYS A 31 5.42 7.18 7.26
N LYS A 32 6.31 6.37 6.67
CA LYS A 32 7.75 6.64 6.55
C LYS A 32 8.22 6.80 5.10
N ASN A 33 7.36 6.49 4.12
CA ASN A 33 7.67 6.70 2.71
C ASN A 33 7.28 8.13 2.31
N THR A 34 8.22 8.89 1.77
CA THR A 34 8.03 10.30 1.39
C THR A 34 8.10 10.51 -0.12
N THR A 35 8.12 9.43 -0.90
CA THR A 35 8.37 9.50 -2.35
C THR A 35 7.19 9.01 -3.16
N LEU A 36 6.37 8.12 -2.61
CA LEU A 36 5.17 7.61 -3.23
C LEU A 36 4.11 8.73 -3.28
N GLU A 37 3.60 8.97 -4.47
CA GLU A 37 2.62 10.01 -4.77
C GLU A 37 1.25 9.41 -5.10
N SER A 38 1.22 8.19 -5.65
CA SER A 38 -0.01 7.47 -5.99
C SER A 38 0.00 6.03 -5.48
N LEU A 39 -1.12 5.61 -4.91
CA LEU A 39 -1.35 4.25 -4.44
C LEU A 39 -2.77 3.81 -4.81
N ASP A 40 -2.86 2.70 -5.55
CA ASP A 40 -4.13 2.04 -5.87
C ASP A 40 -4.24 0.71 -5.10
N ILE A 41 -5.22 0.65 -4.18
CA ILE A 41 -5.56 -0.52 -3.36
C ILE A 41 -6.98 -1.04 -3.61
N GLY A 42 -7.59 -0.71 -4.75
CA GLY A 42 -8.93 -1.19 -5.09
C GLY A 42 -9.04 -2.72 -5.06
N GLU A 43 -10.18 -3.26 -4.64
CA GLU A 43 -10.45 -4.72 -4.66
C GLU A 43 -9.41 -5.59 -3.91
N THR A 44 -8.82 -5.06 -2.84
CA THR A 44 -7.78 -5.77 -2.06
C THR A 44 -8.32 -6.75 -1.02
N LYS A 45 -9.62 -7.06 -1.07
CA LYS A 45 -10.38 -7.83 -0.07
C LYS A 45 -10.28 -7.28 1.36
N ILE A 46 -10.28 -5.96 1.49
CA ILE A 46 -10.46 -5.32 2.80
C ILE A 46 -11.86 -5.58 3.34
N THR A 47 -11.95 -5.91 4.62
CA THR A 47 -13.21 -5.99 5.36
C THR A 47 -13.45 -4.66 6.06
N ILE A 48 -14.69 -4.16 5.97
CA ILE A 48 -15.10 -2.98 6.75
C ILE A 48 -15.49 -3.53 8.13
N GLU A 49 -14.57 -3.50 9.09
CA GLU A 49 -14.93 -3.58 10.52
C GLU A 49 -15.31 -2.20 11.07
#